data_AF-A0A3S3RFG7-F1
#
_entry.id   AF-A0A3S3RFG7-F1
#
_cell.length_a   1.000
_cell.length_b   1.000
_cell.length_c   1.000
_cell.angle_alpha   90.00
_cell.angle_beta   90.00
_cell.angle_gamma   90.00
#
_symmetry.space_group_name_H-M   'P 1'
#
loop_
_entity.id
_entity.type
_entity.pdbx_description
1 polymer ?
#
loop_
_entity_poly.entity_id
_entity_poly.type
_entity_poly.pdbx_seq_one_letter_code
_entity_poly.pdbx_strand_id
1 'polypeptide(L)'
;MVALPRFDKPALLLPKLADKRITAILNKAETLGSDLFYFIYSDEDTALCIFATLNSTIGALFGEIYGRSYGGGVLDLKVYETKKIPVMIDCKSLQIPTKIDSLIIAIHARIKAEEYLESIKSTKKGQPGILELEARKKLKEAIEAEKRAQKELDEAVYDILDLTEKERRQVEEGLKELQELRRARTGA
;
A
#
# COMPACT_ATOMS: atom_id res chain seq x y z
N MET A 1 11.23 31.62 25.53
CA MET A 1 10.74 30.32 25.03
C MET A 1 10.41 30.48 23.57
N VAL A 2 11.22 29.92 22.68
CA VAL A 2 10.88 29.87 21.25
C VAL A 2 9.87 28.74 21.11
N ALA A 3 8.63 29.07 20.74
CA ALA A 3 7.63 28.06 20.43
C ALA A 3 8.15 27.18 19.29
N LEU A 4 8.07 25.86 19.44
CA LEU A 4 8.39 24.93 18.37
C LEU A 4 7.56 25.31 17.13
N PRO A 5 8.16 25.31 15.92
CA PRO A 5 7.42 25.58 14.70
C PRO A 5 6.21 24.64 14.60
N ARG A 6 5.02 25.23 14.46
CA ARG A 6 3.79 24.48 14.21
C ARG A 6 3.78 24.12 12.75
N PHE A 7 4.03 22.85 12.45
CA PHE A 7 3.82 22.33 11.11
C PHE A 7 2.37 21.90 10.97
N ASP A 8 1.81 22.15 9.79
CA ASP A 8 0.57 21.51 9.39
C ASP A 8 0.77 19.99 9.40
N LYS A 9 -0.32 19.26 9.66
CA LYS A 9 -0.28 17.81 9.73
C LYS A 9 -0.64 17.26 8.35
N PRO A 10 0.18 16.36 7.77
CA PRO A 10 -0.13 15.82 6.45
C PRO A 10 -1.31 14.85 6.54
N ALA A 11 -2.12 14.81 5.50
CA ALA A 11 -3.23 13.87 5.39
C ALA A 11 -2.73 12.46 5.07
N LEU A 12 -1.65 12.34 4.27
CA LEU A 12 -1.02 11.07 3.93
C LEU A 12 0.49 11.07 4.14
N LEU A 13 1.01 9.90 4.46
CA LEU A 13 2.43 9.59 4.47
C LEU A 13 2.73 8.60 3.35
N LEU A 14 3.67 8.95 2.45
CA LEU A 14 4.11 8.08 1.38
C LEU A 14 5.58 7.67 1.63
N PRO A 15 5.89 6.38 1.82
CA PRO A 15 7.26 5.93 1.94
C PRO A 15 8.08 6.27 0.70
N LYS A 16 9.31 6.75 0.90
CA LYS A 16 10.27 6.99 -0.20
C LYS A 16 10.81 5.69 -0.78
N LEU A 17 10.89 4.65 0.04
CA LEU A 17 11.42 3.33 -0.32
C LEU A 17 10.34 2.27 -0.19
N ALA A 18 10.21 1.40 -1.18
CA ALA A 18 9.26 0.30 -1.19
C ALA A 18 9.88 -0.97 -1.77
N ASP A 19 9.95 -2.05 -0.98
CA ASP A 19 10.49 -3.34 -1.43
C ASP A 19 9.48 -4.12 -2.32
N LYS A 20 8.20 -4.06 -1.96
CA LYS A 20 7.13 -4.78 -2.65
C LYS A 20 6.31 -3.84 -3.52
N ARG A 21 5.30 -3.22 -2.92
CA ARG A 21 4.36 -2.28 -3.51
C ARG A 21 4.52 -0.95 -2.79
N ILE A 22 4.34 0.14 -3.52
CA ILE A 22 4.14 1.44 -2.89
C ILE A 22 2.79 1.41 -2.17
N THR A 23 2.80 1.82 -0.90
CA THR A 23 1.60 1.89 -0.07
C THR A 23 1.54 3.27 0.55
N ALA A 24 0.50 4.02 0.24
CA ALA A 24 0.22 5.29 0.91
C ALA A 24 -0.48 5.02 2.24
N ILE A 25 -0.10 5.75 3.28
CA ILE A 25 -0.64 5.60 4.64
C ILE A 25 -1.55 6.79 4.93
N LEU A 26 -2.78 6.51 5.35
CA LEU A 26 -3.72 7.53 5.81
C LEU A 26 -3.37 7.98 7.24
N ASN A 27 -3.05 9.26 7.42
CA ASN A 27 -2.51 9.77 8.67
C ASN A 27 -3.61 10.18 9.68
N LYS A 28 -4.47 9.23 10.08
CA LYS A 28 -5.51 9.49 11.09
C LYS A 28 -4.94 9.81 12.48
N ALA A 29 -3.68 9.45 12.74
CA ALA A 29 -3.00 9.72 13.99
C ALA A 29 -2.45 11.15 14.08
N GLU A 30 -2.56 11.95 13.01
CA GLU A 30 -2.17 13.36 13.03
C GLU A 30 -0.68 13.55 13.37
N THR A 31 0.18 12.62 12.91
CA THR A 31 1.60 12.57 13.25
C THR A 31 2.50 13.04 12.11
N LEU A 32 3.74 13.40 12.45
CA LEU A 32 4.81 13.63 11.48
C LEU A 32 5.66 12.36 11.39
N GLY A 33 6.01 11.97 10.16
CA GLY A 33 6.93 10.86 9.90
C GLY A 33 8.40 11.28 10.00
N SER A 34 9.30 10.31 9.86
CA SER A 34 10.71 10.60 9.61
C SER A 34 10.94 11.16 8.21
N ASP A 35 12.17 11.49 7.89
CA ASP A 35 12.61 11.88 6.55
C ASP A 35 12.53 10.72 5.53
N LEU A 36 12.07 9.53 5.90
CA LEU A 36 11.80 8.42 4.99
C LEU A 36 10.41 8.50 4.35
N PHE A 37 9.62 9.51 4.69
CA PHE A 37 8.30 9.74 4.15
C PHE A 37 8.22 11.05 3.37
N TYR A 38 7.39 11.05 2.33
CA TYR A 38 6.83 12.26 1.77
C TYR A 38 5.50 12.58 2.45
N PHE A 39 5.34 13.84 2.78
CA PHE A 39 4.15 14.40 3.40
C PHE A 39 3.24 14.94 2.31
N ILE A 40 2.03 14.40 2.22
CA ILE A 40 1.02 14.87 1.28
C ILE A 40 -0.04 15.63 2.08
N TYR A 41 -0.13 16.92 1.77
CA TYR A 41 -1.11 17.84 2.37
C TYR A 41 -2.28 18.00 1.41
N SER A 42 -3.48 17.72 1.91
CA SER A 42 -4.73 17.88 1.16
C SER A 42 -5.90 17.90 2.14
N ASP A 43 -7.09 18.27 1.65
CA ASP A 43 -8.35 17.99 2.32
C ASP A 43 -8.63 16.48 2.36
N GLU A 44 -9.65 16.09 3.15
CA GLU A 44 -10.01 14.69 3.40
C GLU A 44 -10.46 13.96 2.12
N ASP A 45 -11.29 14.58 1.29
CA ASP A 45 -11.80 13.96 0.07
C ASP A 45 -10.65 13.70 -0.92
N THR A 46 -9.82 14.72 -1.16
CA THR A 46 -8.63 14.60 -2.01
C THR A 46 -7.65 13.57 -1.46
N ALA A 47 -7.47 13.50 -0.13
CA ALA A 47 -6.59 12.51 0.50
C ALA A 47 -7.07 11.09 0.22
N LEU A 48 -8.38 10.84 0.29
CA LEU A 48 -8.95 9.53 -0.03
C LEU A 48 -8.70 9.15 -1.50
N CYS A 49 -8.68 10.12 -2.42
CA CYS A 49 -8.43 9.84 -3.84
C CYS A 49 -7.00 9.51 -4.14
N ILE A 50 -6.08 10.25 -3.52
CA ILE A 50 -4.66 9.94 -3.59
C ILE A 50 -4.42 8.58 -2.94
N PHE A 51 -5.02 8.29 -1.79
CA PHE A 51 -4.90 7.01 -1.11
C PHE A 51 -5.42 5.85 -1.97
N ALA A 52 -6.62 5.95 -2.52
CA ALA A 52 -7.20 4.94 -3.41
C ALA A 52 -6.31 4.70 -4.63
N THR A 53 -5.86 5.78 -5.26
CA THR A 53 -5.00 5.70 -6.45
C THR A 53 -3.71 4.99 -6.12
N LEU A 54 -2.95 5.47 -5.13
CA LEU A 54 -1.62 4.95 -4.80
C LEU A 54 -1.65 3.51 -4.26
N ASN A 55 -2.73 3.13 -3.57
CA ASN A 55 -2.90 1.76 -3.08
C ASN A 55 -3.55 0.81 -4.11
N SER A 56 -4.01 1.31 -5.26
CA SER A 56 -4.55 0.49 -6.35
C SER A 56 -3.46 -0.13 -7.23
N THR A 57 -3.81 -1.10 -8.07
CA THR A 57 -2.89 -1.79 -8.98
C THR A 57 -2.34 -0.86 -10.05
N ILE A 58 -3.14 0.13 -10.45
CA ILE A 58 -2.68 1.24 -11.30
C ILE A 58 -1.68 2.14 -10.58
N GLY A 59 -1.92 2.47 -9.31
CA GLY A 59 -0.96 3.22 -8.51
C GLY A 59 0.38 2.50 -8.37
N ALA A 60 0.33 1.18 -8.17
CA ALA A 60 1.53 0.34 -8.15
C ALA A 60 2.26 0.35 -9.50
N LEU A 61 1.52 0.25 -10.62
CA LEU A 61 2.09 0.33 -11.97
C LEU A 61 2.78 1.68 -12.20
N PHE A 62 2.12 2.80 -11.87
CA PHE A 62 2.76 4.11 -11.96
C PHE A 62 3.98 4.22 -11.05
N GLY A 63 3.89 3.61 -9.88
CA GLY A 63 5.02 3.40 -8.99
C GLY A 63 6.24 2.81 -9.67
N GLU A 64 6.08 1.69 -10.38
CA GLU A 64 7.17 1.06 -11.14
C GLU A 64 7.66 1.91 -12.32
N ILE A 65 6.75 2.62 -13.00
CA ILE A 65 7.09 3.46 -14.17
C ILE A 65 7.92 4.68 -13.76
N TYR A 66 7.53 5.35 -12.69
CA TYR A 66 8.16 6.59 -12.24
C TYR A 66 9.25 6.37 -11.19
N GLY A 67 9.21 5.28 -10.45
CA GLY A 67 10.18 4.95 -9.42
C GLY A 67 11.48 4.39 -9.97
N ARG A 68 12.54 4.51 -9.18
CA ARG A 68 13.86 4.00 -9.55
C ARG A 68 14.12 2.67 -8.88
N SER A 69 14.79 1.77 -9.59
CA SER A 69 15.41 0.63 -8.92
C SER A 69 16.56 1.14 -8.06
N TYR A 70 16.43 0.92 -6.76
CA TYR A 70 17.51 0.97 -5.79
C TYR A 70 18.01 -0.47 -5.54
N GLY A 71 19.23 -0.62 -5.03
CA GLY A 71 19.83 -1.94 -4.79
C GLY A 71 18.92 -2.86 -3.97
N GLY A 72 19.06 -4.17 -4.17
CA GLY A 72 18.30 -5.20 -3.43
C GLY A 72 16.82 -5.34 -3.80
N GLY A 73 16.38 -4.81 -4.93
CA GLY A 73 15.00 -4.95 -5.43
C GLY A 73 14.06 -3.88 -4.90
N VAL A 74 14.59 -2.90 -4.16
CA VAL A 74 13.86 -1.79 -3.57
C VAL A 74 13.56 -0.73 -4.61
N LEU A 75 12.35 -0.21 -4.59
CA LEU A 75 11.96 0.96 -5.36
C LEU A 75 12.23 2.23 -4.56
N ASP A 76 12.88 3.21 -5.17
CA ASP A 76 13.17 4.53 -4.61
C ASP A 76 12.42 5.59 -5.41
N LEU A 77 11.43 6.20 -4.76
CA LEU A 77 10.64 7.29 -5.30
C LEU A 77 11.27 8.63 -4.92
N LYS A 78 11.58 9.46 -5.91
CA LYS A 78 11.95 10.86 -5.65
C LYS A 78 10.75 11.79 -5.71
N VAL A 79 10.79 12.89 -4.96
CA VAL A 79 9.71 13.90 -4.89
C VAL A 79 9.23 14.31 -6.28
N TYR A 80 10.16 14.56 -7.21
CA TYR A 80 9.84 15.02 -8.57
C TYR A 80 9.28 13.91 -9.48
N GLU A 81 9.47 12.65 -9.13
CA GLU A 81 8.84 11.49 -9.80
C GLU A 81 7.45 11.26 -9.24
N THR A 82 7.31 11.29 -7.91
CA THR A 82 6.03 11.17 -7.24
C THR A 82 5.04 12.25 -7.69
N LYS A 83 5.50 13.49 -7.89
CA LYS A 83 4.67 14.58 -8.42
C LYS A 83 4.13 14.36 -9.83
N LYS A 84 4.68 13.40 -10.59
CA LYS A 84 4.22 13.04 -11.93
C LYS A 84 3.20 11.91 -11.92
N ILE A 85 3.02 11.22 -10.79
CA ILE A 85 2.04 10.15 -10.68
C ILE A 85 0.64 10.76 -10.83
N PRO A 86 -0.14 10.34 -11.85
CA PRO A 86 -1.45 10.91 -12.07
C PRO A 86 -2.45 10.36 -11.05
N VAL A 87 -3.22 11.26 -10.45
CA VAL A 87 -4.35 10.93 -9.56
C VAL A 87 -5.61 11.14 -10.37
N MET A 88 -6.17 10.04 -10.88
CA MET A 88 -7.26 10.06 -11.87
C MET A 88 -8.62 9.64 -11.29
N ILE A 89 -8.67 9.38 -9.98
CA ILE A 89 -9.88 8.88 -9.31
C ILE A 89 -10.67 10.05 -8.72
N ASP A 90 -11.97 10.09 -9.01
CA ASP A 90 -12.94 10.90 -8.28
C ASP A 90 -13.62 10.07 -7.18
N CYS A 91 -13.33 10.40 -5.92
CA CYS A 91 -13.85 9.69 -4.75
C CYS A 91 -15.28 10.02 -4.41
N LYS A 92 -15.90 10.98 -5.10
CA LYS A 92 -17.34 11.20 -4.99
C LYS A 92 -18.13 10.02 -5.57
N SER A 93 -17.47 9.13 -6.31
CA SER A 93 -18.03 7.82 -6.64
C SER A 93 -18.41 7.05 -5.36
N LEU A 94 -19.68 6.62 -5.29
CA LEU A 94 -20.31 6.12 -4.07
C LEU A 94 -19.64 4.88 -3.45
N GLN A 95 -18.76 4.18 -4.19
CA GLN A 95 -18.21 2.89 -3.80
C GLN A 95 -16.81 2.98 -3.18
N ILE A 96 -16.00 3.98 -3.54
CA ILE A 96 -14.58 4.04 -3.15
C ILE A 96 -14.38 4.15 -1.64
N PRO A 97 -15.07 5.04 -0.90
CA PRO A 97 -14.90 5.13 0.55
C PRO A 97 -15.14 3.79 1.27
N THR A 98 -16.19 3.06 0.88
CA THR A 98 -16.53 1.76 1.48
C THR A 98 -15.46 0.69 1.16
N LYS A 99 -14.88 0.71 -0.05
CA LYS A 99 -13.78 -0.21 -0.40
C LYS A 99 -12.50 0.11 0.35
N ILE A 100 -12.19 1.39 0.54
CA ILE A 100 -11.07 1.84 1.38
C ILE A 100 -11.26 1.34 2.82
N ASP A 101 -12.44 1.53 3.40
CA ASP A 101 -12.72 1.08 4.76
C ASP A 101 -12.57 -0.44 4.91
N SER A 102 -13.08 -1.19 3.92
CA SER A 102 -12.94 -2.65 3.88
C SER A 102 -11.47 -3.08 3.84
N LEU A 103 -10.64 -2.38 3.06
CA LEU A 103 -9.20 -2.63 3.00
C LEU A 103 -8.50 -2.30 4.32
N ILE A 104 -8.83 -1.16 4.95
CA ILE A 104 -8.26 -0.77 6.24
C ILE A 104 -8.60 -1.82 7.31
N ILE A 105 -9.85 -2.29 7.36
CA ILE A 105 -10.28 -3.34 8.29
C ILE A 105 -9.47 -4.63 8.06
N ALA A 106 -9.29 -5.03 6.80
CA ALA A 106 -8.55 -6.25 6.48
C ALA A 106 -7.06 -6.13 6.83
N ILE A 107 -6.42 -4.99 6.57
CA ILE A 107 -5.03 -4.71 6.96
C ILE A 107 -4.89 -4.76 8.49
N HIS A 108 -5.79 -4.12 9.24
CA HIS A 108 -5.77 -4.18 10.70
C HIS A 108 -5.94 -5.62 11.22
N ALA A 109 -6.79 -6.43 10.60
CA ALA A 109 -6.95 -7.83 10.96
C ALA A 109 -5.67 -8.64 10.70
N ARG A 110 -4.97 -8.39 9.57
CA ARG A 110 -3.68 -9.02 9.28
C ARG A 110 -2.63 -8.63 10.32
N ILE A 111 -2.47 -7.33 10.61
CA ILE A 111 -1.48 -6.85 11.59
C ILE A 111 -1.69 -7.51 12.95
N LYS A 112 -2.94 -7.55 13.46
CA LYS A 112 -3.25 -8.23 14.73
C LYS A 112 -2.93 -9.72 14.70
N ALA A 113 -3.17 -10.40 13.57
CA ALA A 113 -2.85 -11.81 13.42
C ALA A 113 -1.33 -12.06 13.39
N GLU A 114 -0.56 -11.15 12.80
CA GLU A 114 0.91 -11.19 12.81
C GLU A 114 1.47 -10.99 14.22
N GLU A 115 1.03 -9.95 14.93
CA GLU A 115 1.41 -9.69 16.32
C GLU A 115 1.10 -10.88 17.23
N TYR A 116 -0.09 -11.48 17.07
CA TYR A 116 -0.48 -12.67 17.82
C TYR A 116 0.46 -13.85 17.54
N LEU A 117 0.77 -14.11 16.26
CA LEU A 117 1.71 -15.17 15.88
C LEU A 117 3.11 -14.90 16.43
N GLU A 118 3.60 -13.67 16.38
CA GLU A 118 4.91 -13.29 16.94
C GLU A 118 4.97 -13.49 18.46
N SER A 119 3.89 -13.15 19.18
CA SER A 119 3.82 -13.32 20.63
C SER A 119 3.87 -14.79 21.08
N ILE A 120 3.46 -15.73 20.21
CA ILE A 120 3.36 -17.16 20.51
C ILE A 120 4.50 -17.98 19.89
N LYS A 121 5.20 -17.44 18.88
CA LYS A 121 6.33 -18.11 18.22
C LYS A 121 7.39 -18.50 19.25
N SER A 122 7.50 -19.80 19.49
CA SER A 122 8.55 -20.36 20.33
C SER A 122 9.90 -20.25 19.62
N THR A 123 10.94 -19.85 20.36
CA THR A 123 12.34 -19.84 19.88
C THR A 123 12.93 -21.24 19.67
N LYS A 124 12.27 -22.30 20.14
CA LYS A 124 12.75 -23.68 20.00
C LYS A 124 12.36 -24.26 18.63
N LYS A 125 13.37 -24.43 17.75
CA LYS A 125 13.26 -25.20 16.50
C LYS A 125 12.84 -26.64 16.80
N GLY A 126 11.70 -27.08 16.27
CA GLY A 126 11.38 -28.52 16.24
C GLY A 126 9.92 -28.85 15.94
N GLN A 127 8.96 -28.28 16.67
CA GLN A 127 7.53 -28.54 16.47
C GLN A 127 6.70 -27.31 16.86
N PRO A 128 5.88 -26.76 15.94
CA PRO A 128 4.97 -25.67 16.28
C PRO A 128 3.91 -26.17 17.28
N GLY A 129 3.70 -25.44 18.37
CA GLY A 129 2.63 -25.75 19.33
C GLY A 129 1.25 -25.63 18.69
N ILE A 130 0.23 -26.25 19.29
CA ILE A 130 -1.17 -26.20 18.79
C ILE A 130 -1.62 -24.74 18.58
N LEU A 131 -1.27 -23.84 19.51
CA LEU A 131 -1.57 -22.42 19.43
C LEU A 131 -0.86 -21.71 18.27
N GLU A 132 0.36 -22.13 17.93
CA GLU A 132 1.10 -21.57 16.79
C GLU A 132 0.45 -21.98 15.46
N LEU A 133 -0.04 -23.23 15.35
CA LEU A 133 -0.77 -23.69 14.18
C LEU A 133 -2.07 -22.91 13.98
N GLU A 134 -2.82 -22.66 15.05
CA GLU A 134 -4.03 -21.84 14.99
C GLU A 134 -3.72 -20.38 14.61
N ALA A 135 -2.68 -19.79 15.19
CA ALA A 135 -2.23 -18.44 14.84
C ALA A 135 -1.81 -18.33 13.37
N ARG A 136 -1.10 -19.34 12.83
CA ARG A 136 -0.75 -19.41 11.40
C ARG A 136 -1.99 -19.50 10.51
N LYS A 137 -3.00 -20.26 10.93
CA LYS A 137 -4.27 -20.37 10.18
C LYS A 137 -4.99 -19.02 10.15
N LYS A 138 -5.13 -18.35 11.30
CA LYS A 138 -5.73 -17.01 11.39
C LYS A 138 -4.99 -15.99 10.54
N LEU A 139 -3.65 -16.01 10.56
CA LEU A 139 -2.84 -15.14 9.72
C LEU A 139 -3.10 -15.41 8.23
N LYS A 140 -3.16 -16.67 7.81
CA LYS A 140 -3.47 -17.02 6.42
C LYS A 140 -4.86 -16.52 6.00
N GLU A 141 -5.87 -16.69 6.84
CA GLU A 141 -7.23 -16.18 6.59
C GLU A 141 -7.25 -14.64 6.47
N ALA A 142 -6.51 -13.94 7.32
CA ALA A 142 -6.38 -12.48 7.27
C ALA A 142 -5.66 -11.99 6.01
N ILE A 143 -4.60 -12.67 5.58
CA ILE A 143 -3.90 -12.38 4.31
C ILE A 143 -4.85 -12.52 3.12
N GLU A 144 -5.66 -13.59 3.08
CA GLU A 144 -6.64 -13.79 2.01
C GLU A 144 -7.82 -12.80 2.09
N ALA A 145 -8.18 -12.32 3.27
CA ALA A 145 -9.14 -11.23 3.43
C ALA A 145 -8.58 -9.90 2.89
N GLU A 146 -7.33 -9.56 3.20
CA GLU A 146 -6.66 -8.37 2.66
C GLU A 146 -6.56 -8.41 1.14
N LYS A 147 -6.16 -9.54 0.56
CA LYS A 147 -6.12 -9.70 -0.91
C LYS A 147 -7.48 -9.49 -1.56
N ARG A 148 -8.56 -9.99 -0.94
CA ARG A 148 -9.93 -9.78 -1.45
C ARG A 148 -10.32 -8.31 -1.38
N ALA A 149 -10.11 -7.66 -0.24
CA ALA A 149 -10.41 -6.24 -0.09
C ALA A 149 -9.59 -5.36 -1.04
N GLN A 150 -8.32 -5.71 -1.27
CA GLN A 150 -7.45 -5.08 -2.25
C GLN A 150 -8.00 -5.24 -3.67
N LYS A 151 -8.41 -6.45 -4.03
CA LYS A 151 -9.02 -6.69 -5.35
C LYS A 151 -10.30 -5.88 -5.52
N GLU A 152 -11.14 -5.81 -4.51
CA GLU A 152 -12.36 -4.98 -4.57
C GLU A 152 -12.06 -3.49 -4.74
N LEU A 153 -10.99 -2.98 -4.13
CA LEU A 153 -10.52 -1.63 -4.39
C LEU A 153 -10.06 -1.48 -5.84
N ASP A 154 -9.25 -2.42 -6.34
CA ASP A 154 -8.74 -2.40 -7.72
C ASP A 154 -9.87 -2.40 -8.75
N GLU A 155 -10.87 -3.27 -8.59
CA GLU A 155 -12.05 -3.31 -9.48
C GLU A 155 -12.80 -1.97 -9.47
N ALA A 156 -13.01 -1.38 -8.28
CA ALA A 156 -13.66 -0.07 -8.19
C ALA A 156 -12.84 1.04 -8.88
N VAL A 157 -11.51 0.99 -8.80
CA VAL A 157 -10.63 1.91 -9.52
C VAL A 157 -10.71 1.68 -11.03
N TYR A 158 -10.72 0.43 -11.48
CA TYR A 158 -10.85 0.09 -12.90
C TYR A 158 -12.18 0.55 -13.48
N ASP A 159 -13.26 0.40 -12.72
CA ASP A 159 -14.60 0.84 -13.13
C ASP A 159 -14.67 2.37 -13.26
N ILE A 160 -14.00 3.13 -12.37
CA ILE A 160 -13.94 4.60 -12.45
C ILE A 160 -13.16 5.07 -13.67
N LEU A 161 -12.11 4.34 -14.03
CA LEU A 161 -11.27 4.64 -15.18
C LEU A 161 -11.82 4.06 -16.49
N ASP A 162 -13.00 3.42 -16.43
CA ASP A 162 -13.68 2.78 -17.55
C ASP A 162 -12.79 1.77 -18.31
N LEU A 163 -11.97 1.03 -17.56
CA LEU A 163 -11.06 0.05 -18.16
C LEU A 163 -11.80 -1.22 -18.57
N THR A 164 -11.58 -1.62 -19.82
CA THR A 164 -12.03 -2.91 -20.35
C THR A 164 -11.30 -4.07 -19.67
N GLU A 165 -11.87 -5.28 -19.71
CA GLU A 165 -11.19 -6.48 -19.18
C GLU A 165 -9.80 -6.70 -19.79
N LYS A 166 -9.62 -6.32 -21.07
CA LYS A 166 -8.33 -6.41 -21.75
C LYS A 166 -7.32 -5.45 -21.15
N GLU A 167 -7.71 -4.20 -20.91
CA GLU A 167 -6.83 -3.19 -20.31
C GLU A 167 -6.49 -3.53 -18.86
N ARG A 168 -7.46 -4.05 -18.09
CA ARG A 168 -7.21 -4.55 -16.72
C ARG A 168 -6.12 -5.62 -16.72
N ARG A 169 -6.20 -6.60 -17.62
CA ARG A 169 -5.15 -7.63 -17.78
C ARG A 169 -3.81 -7.03 -18.17
N GLN A 170 -3.78 -6.07 -19.10
CA GLN A 170 -2.55 -5.40 -19.51
C GLN A 170 -1.89 -4.63 -18.35
N VAL A 171 -2.69 -4.01 -17.48
CA VAL A 171 -2.20 -3.35 -16.27
C VAL A 171 -1.56 -4.36 -15.31
N GLU A 172 -2.23 -5.48 -15.05
CA GLU A 172 -1.72 -6.53 -14.16
C GLU A 172 -0.45 -7.21 -14.70
N GLU A 173 -0.45 -7.57 -15.98
CA GLU A 173 0.70 -8.15 -16.67
C GLU A 173 1.87 -7.18 -16.71
N GLY A 174 1.63 -5.93 -17.10
CA GLY A 174 2.66 -4.89 -17.14
C GLY A 174 3.27 -4.62 -15.76
N LEU A 175 2.45 -4.58 -14.69
CA LEU A 175 2.96 -4.44 -13.32
C LEU A 175 3.86 -5.62 -12.95
N LYS A 176 3.41 -6.84 -13.24
CA LYS A 176 4.15 -8.06 -12.92
C LYS A 176 5.51 -8.09 -13.65
N GLU A 177 5.51 -7.79 -14.95
CA GLU A 177 6.74 -7.72 -15.75
C GLU A 177 7.73 -6.70 -15.20
N LEU A 178 7.27 -5.49 -14.86
CA LEU A 178 8.14 -4.45 -14.27
C LEU A 178 8.72 -4.87 -12.92
N GLN A 179 7.92 -5.51 -12.06
CA GLN A 179 8.39 -6.04 -10.78
C GLN A 179 9.41 -7.17 -10.94
N GLU A 180 9.20 -8.06 -11.91
CA GLU A 180 10.16 -9.12 -12.24
C GLU A 180 11.47 -8.55 -12.77
N LEU A 181 11.41 -7.54 -13.65
CA LEU A 181 12.57 -6.82 -14.15
C LEU A 181 13.34 -6.12 -13.00
N ARG A 182 12.63 -5.49 -12.06
CA ARG A 182 13.25 -4.86 -10.89
C ARG A 182 14.00 -5.88 -10.04
N ARG A 183 13.38 -7.03 -9.77
CA ARG A 183 14.02 -8.12 -9.00
C ARG A 183 15.23 -8.71 -9.74
N ALA A 184 15.11 -8.95 -11.05
CA ALA A 184 16.19 -9.52 -11.85
C ALA A 184 17.44 -8.62 -11.89
N ARG A 185 17.27 -7.29 -11.95
CA ARG A 185 18.38 -6.32 -11.91
C ARG A 185 19.20 -6.35 -10.62
N THR A 186 18.69 -7.00 -9.58
CA THR A 186 19.34 -7.03 -8.26
C THR A 186 19.99 -8.38 -7.93
N GLY A 187 19.86 -9.36 -8.84
CA GLY A 187 20.53 -10.67 -8.76
C GLY A 187 21.85 -10.77 -9.52
N ALA A 188 22.45 -9.65 -9.93
CA ALA A 188 23.77 -9.57 -10.58
C ALA A 188 24.81 -8.90 -9.68
#